data_AF-W2CG07-F1
#
_entry.id   AF-W2CG07-F1
#
_cell.length_a   1.000
_cell.length_b   1.000
_cell.length_c   1.000
_cell.angle_alpha   90.00
_cell.angle_beta   90.00
_cell.angle_gamma   90.00
#
_symmetry.space_group_name_H-M   'P 1'
#
loop_
_entity.id
_entity.type
_entity.pdbx_description
1 polymer ?
#
loop_
_entity_poly.entity_id
_entity_poly.type
_entity_poly.pdbx_seq_one_letter_code
_entity_poly.pdbx_strand_id
1 'polypeptide(L)'
;MVYERFGDTVAGTIMADESFGDTVARTIMVDECLGDTVARTIMVDERFGDTVARTIMVSERFGDTVAGTIMVSERFGDTVAKTIMVDESLGDTVAGTIMVDECFGDTVARTIMVDECLGDTVASTIMVDECLGDTVARTIMVDESFGDTVARIIMVDESLGDTVARTIMVDECFGDTVARTIMVDGSPNDGV
;
A
#
# COMPACT_ATOMS: atom_id res chain seq x y z
N MET A 1 -34.78 -3.90 13.29
CA MET A 1 -34.47 -3.09 14.48
C MET A 1 -33.07 -2.59 14.23
N VAL A 2 -32.94 -1.33 13.79
CA VAL A 2 -31.65 -0.65 13.67
C VAL A 2 -31.19 -0.38 15.10
N TYR A 3 -30.04 -0.92 15.49
CA TYR A 3 -29.45 -0.66 16.80
C TYR A 3 -28.41 0.44 16.63
N GLU A 4 -28.85 1.70 16.74
CA GLU A 4 -27.95 2.86 16.73
C GLU A 4 -27.37 3.08 18.13
N ARG A 5 -26.09 3.44 18.20
CA ARG A 5 -25.45 3.93 19.44
C ARG A 5 -24.90 5.33 19.22
N PHE A 6 -25.22 6.23 20.14
CA PHE A 6 -24.71 7.60 20.15
C PHE A 6 -23.84 7.86 21.38
N GLY A 7 -22.75 8.59 21.15
CA GLY A 7 -21.80 9.02 22.16
C GLY A 7 -20.69 8.02 22.41
N ASP A 8 -19.65 8.51 23.10
CA ASP A 8 -18.43 7.74 23.33
C ASP A 8 -18.73 6.43 24.07
N THR A 9 -18.22 5.33 23.53
CA THR A 9 -18.57 3.98 23.98
C THR A 9 -17.33 3.22 24.39
N VAL A 10 -17.32 2.70 25.62
CA VAL A 10 -16.31 1.75 26.10
C VAL A 10 -16.98 0.41 26.39
N ALA A 11 -16.60 -0.65 25.67
CA ALA A 11 -17.24 -1.96 25.83
C ALA A 11 -16.27 -3.13 25.58
N GLY A 12 -16.60 -4.32 26.08
CA GLY A 12 -15.87 -5.53 25.68
C GLY A 12 -16.10 -5.87 24.20
N THR A 13 -17.36 -5.85 23.79
CA THR A 13 -17.80 -6.10 22.42
C THR A 13 -18.88 -5.08 22.04
N ILE A 14 -18.77 -4.51 20.85
CA ILE A 14 -19.80 -3.67 20.23
C ILE A 14 -20.37 -4.43 19.04
N MET A 15 -21.69 -4.60 19.04
CA MET A 15 -22.49 -5.05 17.91
C MET A 15 -23.66 -4.09 17.75
N ALA A 16 -23.74 -3.44 16.61
CA ALA A 16 -24.68 -2.37 16.29
C ALA A 16 -24.86 -2.30 14.76
N ASP A 17 -25.91 -1.65 14.30
CA ASP A 17 -25.99 -1.24 12.88
C ASP A 17 -25.04 -0.06 12.70
N GLU A 18 -25.30 1.00 13.47
CA GLU A 18 -24.55 2.24 13.42
C GLU A 18 -24.00 2.60 14.79
N SER A 19 -22.81 3.19 14.80
CA SER A 19 -22.19 3.74 16.01
C SER A 19 -21.56 5.11 15.74
N PHE A 20 -21.97 6.09 16.54
CA PHE A 20 -21.52 7.48 16.44
C PHE A 20 -20.80 7.90 17.72
N GLY A 21 -19.60 8.46 17.59
CA GLY A 21 -18.75 8.90 18.69
C GLY A 21 -17.54 7.98 18.88
N ASP A 22 -16.65 8.36 19.79
CA ASP A 22 -15.38 7.64 19.93
C ASP A 22 -15.59 6.28 20.59
N THR A 23 -15.00 5.23 20.01
CA THR A 23 -15.21 3.86 20.49
C THR A 23 -13.92 3.22 20.97
N VAL A 24 -13.99 2.60 22.15
CA VAL A 24 -12.92 1.76 22.69
C VAL A 24 -13.48 0.39 23.01
N ALA A 25 -13.05 -0.64 22.28
CA ALA A 25 -13.53 -1.99 22.51
C ALA A 25 -12.51 -3.09 22.23
N ARG A 26 -12.75 -4.30 22.75
CA ARG A 26 -11.93 -5.44 22.31
C ARG A 26 -12.32 -5.88 20.90
N THR A 27 -13.62 -5.86 20.60
CA THR A 27 -14.16 -6.31 19.31
C THR A 27 -15.30 -5.38 18.89
N ILE A 28 -15.24 -4.90 17.66
CA ILE A 28 -16.28 -4.08 17.03
C ILE A 28 -16.75 -4.81 15.78
N MET A 29 -18.06 -5.02 15.69
CA MET A 29 -18.75 -5.59 14.53
C MET A 29 -19.98 -4.73 14.26
N VAL A 30 -19.89 -3.79 13.33
CA VAL A 30 -21.00 -2.90 13.00
C VAL A 30 -21.08 -2.72 11.49
N ASP A 31 -22.18 -2.15 10.99
CA ASP A 31 -22.31 -1.76 9.59
C ASP A 31 -21.54 -0.46 9.35
N GLU A 32 -21.81 0.55 10.19
CA GLU A 32 -21.19 1.88 10.12
C GLU A 32 -20.60 2.33 11.47
N CYS A 33 -19.37 2.86 11.44
CA CYS A 33 -18.77 3.60 12.56
C CYS A 33 -18.36 5.02 12.12
N LEU A 34 -18.87 6.04 12.82
CA LEU A 34 -18.34 7.42 12.75
C LEU A 34 -17.68 7.80 14.08
N GLY A 35 -16.39 8.15 14.04
CA GLY A 35 -15.61 8.59 15.19
C GLY A 35 -14.32 7.79 15.39
N ASP A 36 -13.47 8.28 16.27
CA ASP A 36 -12.15 7.66 16.48
C ASP A 36 -12.31 6.33 17.20
N THR A 37 -11.56 5.32 16.75
CA THR A 37 -11.75 3.94 17.19
C THR A 37 -10.45 3.31 17.67
N VAL A 38 -10.46 2.80 18.90
CA VAL A 38 -9.38 1.97 19.43
C VAL A 38 -9.90 0.57 19.73
N ALA A 39 -9.45 -0.43 18.97
CA ALA A 39 -9.88 -1.80 19.23
C ALA A 39 -8.86 -2.89 18.93
N ARG A 40 -9.04 -4.08 19.50
CA ARG A 40 -8.19 -5.21 19.12
C ARG A 40 -8.58 -5.76 17.75
N THR A 41 -9.86 -5.85 17.47
CA THR A 41 -10.39 -6.40 16.22
C THR A 41 -11.59 -5.58 15.77
N ILE A 42 -11.58 -5.17 14.50
CA ILE A 42 -12.65 -4.40 13.88
C ILE A 42 -13.06 -5.09 12.59
N MET A 43 -14.36 -5.37 12.46
CA MET A 43 -15.02 -5.90 11.27
C MET A 43 -16.21 -5.01 10.97
N VAL A 44 -16.11 -4.13 9.98
CA VAL A 44 -17.13 -3.11 9.71
C VAL A 44 -17.28 -2.91 8.21
N ASP A 45 -18.46 -2.55 7.71
CA ASP A 45 -18.62 -2.31 6.28
C ASP A 45 -18.06 -0.92 5.93
N GLU A 46 -18.52 0.15 6.59
CA GLU A 46 -18.03 1.51 6.37
C GLU A 46 -17.52 2.19 7.65
N ARG A 47 -16.35 2.85 7.57
CA ARG A 47 -15.81 3.60 8.71
C ARG A 47 -15.24 4.97 8.37
N PHE A 48 -15.50 5.92 9.26
CA PHE A 48 -14.94 7.26 9.21
C PHE A 48 -14.33 7.65 10.56
N GLY A 49 -13.10 8.14 10.54
CA GLY A 49 -12.35 8.57 11.72
C GLY A 49 -11.07 7.76 11.93
N ASP A 50 -10.23 8.26 12.82
CA ASP A 50 -8.91 7.68 13.02
C ASP A 50 -9.01 6.35 13.76
N THR A 51 -8.18 5.38 13.36
CA THR A 51 -8.25 4.03 13.89
C THR A 51 -6.92 3.55 14.42
N VAL A 52 -6.93 3.02 15.65
CA VAL A 52 -5.83 2.20 16.18
C VAL A 52 -6.33 0.79 16.46
N ALA A 53 -5.81 -0.21 15.74
CA ALA A 53 -6.23 -1.59 16.00
C ALA A 53 -5.20 -2.67 15.75
N ARG A 54 -5.36 -3.86 16.35
CA ARG A 54 -4.48 -4.98 16.03
C ARG A 54 -4.81 -5.59 14.66
N THR A 55 -6.11 -5.70 14.36
CA THR A 55 -6.61 -6.31 13.13
C THR A 55 -7.83 -5.52 12.67
N ILE A 56 -7.81 -5.12 11.40
CA ILE A 56 -8.91 -4.41 10.75
C ILE A 56 -9.29 -5.17 9.49
N MET A 57 -10.58 -5.45 9.35
CA MET A 57 -11.21 -6.00 8.16
C MET A 57 -12.40 -5.11 7.84
N VAL A 58 -12.37 -4.35 6.76
CA VAL A 58 -13.44 -3.38 6.45
C VAL A 58 -13.69 -3.32 4.94
N SER A 59 -14.88 -2.96 4.48
CA SER A 59 -15.08 -2.71 3.05
C SER A 59 -14.51 -1.36 2.66
N GLU A 60 -14.96 -0.27 3.29
CA GLU A 60 -14.51 1.10 3.03
C GLU A 60 -14.05 1.83 4.30
N ARG A 61 -12.95 2.58 4.21
CA ARG A 61 -12.46 3.40 5.34
C ARG A 61 -11.97 4.77 4.91
N PHE A 62 -12.32 5.76 5.74
CA PHE A 62 -11.77 7.12 5.71
C PHE A 62 -11.14 7.47 7.06
N GLY A 63 -9.90 7.98 7.04
CA GLY A 63 -9.17 8.43 8.21
C GLY A 63 -7.85 7.69 8.44
N ASP A 64 -7.02 8.26 9.31
CA ASP A 64 -5.67 7.74 9.52
C ASP A 64 -5.71 6.45 10.32
N THR A 65 -4.84 5.50 9.97
CA THR A 65 -4.88 4.16 10.58
C THR A 65 -3.51 3.70 11.06
N VAL A 66 -3.47 3.23 12.30
CA VAL A 66 -2.33 2.47 12.84
C VAL A 66 -2.78 1.06 13.19
N ALA A 67 -2.22 0.05 12.52
CA ALA A 67 -2.61 -1.33 12.82
C ALA A 67 -1.55 -2.42 12.72
N GLY A 68 -1.84 -3.56 13.32
CA GLY A 68 -1.03 -4.77 13.08
C GLY A 68 -1.27 -5.31 11.67
N THR A 69 -2.52 -5.55 11.32
CA THR A 69 -2.93 -6.11 10.02
C THR A 69 -4.16 -5.38 9.52
N ILE A 70 -4.14 -5.00 8.24
CA ILE A 70 -5.22 -4.31 7.53
C ILE A 70 -5.60 -5.17 6.32
N MET A 71 -6.88 -5.48 6.20
CA MET A 71 -7.52 -6.11 5.02
C MET A 71 -8.73 -5.27 4.64
N VAL A 72 -8.71 -4.61 3.50
CA VAL A 72 -9.77 -3.65 3.12
C VAL A 72 -10.03 -3.69 1.63
N SER A 73 -11.22 -3.37 1.17
CA SER A 73 -11.41 -3.08 -0.25
C SER A 73 -10.84 -1.70 -0.55
N GLU A 74 -11.41 -0.64 0.03
CA GLU A 74 -11.00 0.74 -0.24
C GLU A 74 -10.57 1.49 1.02
N ARG A 75 -9.49 2.27 0.91
CA ARG A 75 -8.93 3.02 2.03
C ARG A 75 -8.50 4.43 1.63
N PHE A 76 -8.89 5.41 2.43
CA PHE A 76 -8.50 6.82 2.30
C PHE A 76 -7.87 7.34 3.59
N GLY A 77 -6.70 7.96 3.51
CA GLY A 77 -5.96 8.57 4.63
C GLY A 77 -4.54 8.04 4.73
N ASP A 78 -3.79 8.37 5.78
CA ASP A 78 -2.45 7.82 5.97
C ASP A 78 -2.50 6.53 6.77
N THR A 79 -1.58 5.60 6.53
CA THR A 79 -1.60 4.30 7.21
C THR A 79 -0.23 3.78 7.58
N VAL A 80 -0.13 3.34 8.84
CA VAL A 80 1.03 2.64 9.36
C VAL A 80 0.62 1.24 9.82
N ALA A 81 1.16 0.19 9.20
CA ALA A 81 0.85 -1.17 9.64
C ALA A 81 2.00 -2.17 9.53
N LYS A 82 1.89 -3.34 10.15
CA LYS A 82 2.86 -4.42 9.86
C LYS A 82 2.57 -5.07 8.51
N THR A 83 1.30 -5.24 8.18
CA THR A 83 0.83 -5.88 6.94
C THR A 83 -0.41 -5.17 6.43
N ILE A 84 -0.37 -4.77 5.16
CA ILE A 84 -1.48 -4.14 4.43
C ILE A 84 -1.82 -5.05 3.24
N MET A 85 -3.10 -5.39 3.13
CA MET A 85 -3.72 -6.06 1.99
C MET A 85 -4.94 -5.24 1.61
N VAL A 86 -4.92 -4.55 0.48
CA VAL A 86 -6.01 -3.64 0.09
C VAL A 86 -6.27 -3.74 -1.42
N ASP A 87 -7.48 -3.51 -1.88
CA ASP A 87 -7.76 -3.38 -3.32
C ASP A 87 -7.25 -2.02 -3.79
N GLU A 88 -7.83 -0.94 -3.26
CA GLU A 88 -7.46 0.44 -3.56
C GLU A 88 -7.05 1.23 -2.31
N SER A 89 -5.96 1.98 -2.42
CA SER A 89 -5.49 2.81 -1.31
C SER A 89 -5.08 4.21 -1.74
N LEU A 90 -5.67 5.23 -1.12
CA LEU A 90 -5.29 6.64 -1.27
C LEU A 90 -4.68 7.18 0.03
N GLY A 91 -3.54 7.86 -0.09
CA GLY A 91 -2.76 8.45 1.01
C GLY A 91 -1.55 7.61 1.39
N ASP A 92 -0.67 8.19 2.19
CA ASP A 92 0.68 7.65 2.38
C ASP A 92 0.65 6.35 3.20
N THR A 93 1.49 5.39 2.84
CA THR A 93 1.54 4.09 3.49
C THR A 93 2.94 3.74 3.99
N VAL A 94 2.99 3.26 5.24
CA VAL A 94 4.21 2.72 5.84
C VAL A 94 3.92 1.32 6.36
N ALA A 95 4.59 0.29 5.82
CA ALA A 95 4.41 -1.06 6.35
C ALA A 95 5.60 -2.00 6.34
N GLY A 96 5.47 -3.12 7.06
CA GLY A 96 6.40 -4.24 6.88
C GLY A 96 6.20 -4.94 5.53
N THR A 97 4.95 -5.08 5.10
CA THR A 97 4.55 -5.71 3.85
C THR A 97 3.30 -5.01 3.32
N ILE A 98 3.34 -4.63 2.05
CA ILE A 98 2.22 -4.03 1.30
C ILE A 98 1.91 -4.98 0.14
N MET A 99 0.64 -5.37 0.03
CA MET A 99 0.04 -6.08 -1.10
C MET A 99 -1.20 -5.30 -1.48
N VAL A 100 -1.18 -4.58 -2.61
CA VAL A 100 -2.30 -3.71 -2.99
C VAL A 100 -2.50 -3.80 -4.50
N ASP A 101 -3.73 -3.75 -4.99
CA ASP A 101 -3.95 -3.74 -6.44
C ASP A 101 -3.61 -2.33 -6.97
N GLU A 102 -4.20 -1.27 -6.41
CA GLU A 102 -3.88 0.13 -6.73
C GLU A 102 -3.49 0.97 -5.50
N CYS A 103 -2.34 1.65 -5.56
CA CYS A 103 -1.93 2.59 -4.52
C CYS A 103 -1.60 3.99 -5.04
N PHE A 104 -2.12 5.01 -4.36
CA PHE A 104 -1.91 6.41 -4.67
C PHE A 104 -1.40 7.14 -3.43
N GLY A 105 -0.21 7.72 -3.53
CA GLY A 105 0.52 8.33 -2.42
C GLY A 105 1.87 7.66 -2.19
N ASP A 106 2.65 8.21 -1.28
CA ASP A 106 4.01 7.73 -1.05
C ASP A 106 3.97 6.43 -0.24
N THR A 107 4.80 5.47 -0.63
CA THR A 107 4.81 4.14 -0.01
C THR A 107 6.19 3.78 0.52
N VAL A 108 6.25 3.35 1.78
CA VAL A 108 7.49 2.91 2.42
C VAL A 108 7.29 1.55 3.05
N ALA A 109 7.99 0.53 2.55
CA ALA A 109 7.91 -0.79 3.16
C ALA A 109 9.18 -1.61 3.14
N ARG A 110 9.19 -2.75 3.83
CA ARG A 110 10.24 -3.74 3.56
C ARG A 110 9.97 -4.48 2.25
N THR A 111 8.72 -4.80 1.97
CA THR A 111 8.28 -5.51 0.76
C THR A 111 7.02 -4.85 0.23
N ILE A 112 7.05 -4.47 -1.04
CA ILE A 112 5.92 -3.92 -1.80
C ILE A 112 5.64 -4.89 -2.94
N MET A 113 4.38 -5.32 -3.05
CA MET A 113 3.83 -6.05 -4.19
C MET A 113 2.57 -5.31 -4.59
N VAL A 114 2.56 -4.67 -5.76
CA VAL A 114 1.43 -3.85 -6.19
C VAL A 114 1.18 -4.05 -7.68
N ASP A 115 -0.04 -3.93 -8.17
CA ASP A 115 -0.27 -3.94 -9.62
C ASP A 115 0.03 -2.52 -10.17
N GLU A 116 -0.61 -1.48 -9.62
CA GLU A 116 -0.37 -0.08 -10.01
C GLU A 116 0.02 0.83 -8.82
N CYS A 117 1.13 1.56 -8.95
CA CYS A 117 1.67 2.44 -7.91
C CYS A 117 1.84 3.89 -8.41
N LEU A 118 1.12 4.85 -7.83
CA LEU A 118 1.22 6.28 -8.14
C LEU A 118 1.77 7.07 -6.94
N GLY A 119 3.06 7.38 -6.96
CA GLY A 119 3.75 8.09 -5.87
C GLY A 119 5.17 7.57 -5.67
N ASP A 120 5.91 8.19 -4.76
CA ASP A 120 7.28 7.78 -4.51
C ASP A 120 7.30 6.50 -3.67
N THR A 121 8.15 5.55 -4.05
CA THR A 121 8.20 4.24 -3.39
C THR A 121 9.59 3.93 -2.85
N VAL A 122 9.64 3.50 -1.59
CA VAL A 122 10.89 3.13 -0.92
C VAL A 122 10.75 1.76 -0.27
N ALA A 123 11.53 0.78 -0.73
CA ALA A 123 11.52 -0.52 -0.08
C ALA A 123 12.83 -1.32 -0.09
N SER A 124 12.86 -2.44 0.63
CA SER A 124 13.94 -3.42 0.40
C SER A 124 13.67 -4.24 -0.87
N THR A 125 12.42 -4.53 -1.17
CA THR A 125 12.00 -5.27 -2.37
C THR A 125 10.72 -4.66 -2.90
N ILE A 126 10.73 -4.30 -4.18
CA ILE A 126 9.58 -3.80 -4.94
C ILE A 126 9.33 -4.80 -6.07
N MET A 127 8.09 -5.27 -6.18
CA MET A 127 7.57 -6.07 -7.30
C MET A 127 6.30 -5.38 -7.75
N VAL A 128 6.29 -4.72 -8.90
CA VAL A 128 5.12 -3.95 -9.35
C VAL A 128 4.92 -4.08 -10.84
N ASP A 129 3.68 -4.14 -11.33
CA ASP A 129 3.45 -4.16 -12.77
C ASP A 129 3.69 -2.76 -13.34
N GLU A 130 3.03 -1.72 -12.82
CA GLU A 130 3.22 -0.32 -13.23
C GLU A 130 3.53 0.61 -12.04
N CYS A 131 4.59 1.42 -12.16
CA CYS A 131 4.91 2.44 -11.16
C CYS A 131 5.16 3.81 -11.79
N LEU A 132 4.39 4.83 -11.37
CA LEU A 132 4.61 6.24 -11.68
C LEU A 132 5.08 6.99 -10.42
N GLY A 133 6.35 7.38 -10.40
CA GLY A 133 7.00 8.06 -9.28
C GLY A 133 8.44 7.60 -9.11
N ASP A 134 9.18 8.25 -8.21
CA ASP A 134 10.56 7.89 -7.95
C ASP A 134 10.62 6.62 -7.09
N THR A 135 11.47 5.66 -7.47
CA THR A 135 11.57 4.37 -6.79
C THR A 135 12.97 4.12 -6.25
N VAL A 136 13.04 3.77 -4.97
CA VAL A 136 14.32 3.46 -4.30
C VAL A 136 14.22 2.12 -3.60
N ALA A 137 15.00 1.14 -4.04
CA ALA A 137 15.03 -0.14 -3.35
C ALA A 137 16.34 -0.90 -3.37
N ARG A 138 16.38 -2.02 -2.63
CA ARG A 138 17.49 -2.96 -2.77
C ARG A 138 17.35 -3.79 -4.04
N THR A 139 16.13 -4.19 -4.34
CA THR A 139 15.75 -5.00 -5.50
C THR A 139 14.44 -4.45 -6.04
N ILE A 140 14.43 -4.11 -7.32
CA ILE A 140 13.25 -3.68 -8.08
C ILE A 140 13.03 -4.71 -9.18
N MET A 141 11.80 -5.21 -9.29
CA MET A 141 11.30 -6.04 -10.38
C MET A 141 10.01 -5.39 -10.85
N VAL A 142 10.02 -4.75 -12.01
CA VAL A 142 8.88 -3.97 -12.48
C VAL A 142 8.63 -4.20 -13.96
N ASP A 143 7.39 -4.24 -14.42
CA ASP A 143 7.15 -4.32 -15.87
C ASP A 143 7.35 -2.93 -16.49
N GLU A 144 6.66 -1.91 -15.98
CA GLU A 144 6.80 -0.52 -16.44
C GLU A 144 7.10 0.47 -15.29
N SER A 145 8.15 1.28 -15.44
CA SER A 145 8.51 2.31 -14.47
C SER A 145 8.66 3.69 -15.10
N PHE A 146 8.01 4.69 -14.51
CA PHE A 146 8.06 6.08 -14.94
C PHE A 146 8.51 6.96 -13.77
N GLY A 147 9.70 7.52 -13.87
CA GLY A 147 10.36 8.25 -12.79
C GLY A 147 11.78 7.75 -12.57
N ASP A 148 12.48 8.37 -11.62
CA ASP A 148 13.87 8.03 -11.36
C ASP A 148 13.94 6.77 -10.50
N THR A 149 14.78 5.81 -10.90
CA THR A 149 14.90 4.52 -10.21
C THR A 149 16.30 4.30 -9.67
N VAL A 150 16.40 3.98 -8.38
CA VAL A 150 17.68 3.72 -7.71
C VAL A 150 17.64 2.40 -6.97
N ALA A 151 18.45 1.43 -7.41
CA ALA A 151 18.55 0.17 -6.68
C ALA A 151 19.90 -0.52 -6.70
N ARG A 152 20.04 -1.61 -5.95
CA ARG A 152 21.20 -2.51 -6.15
C ARG A 152 20.99 -3.39 -7.37
N ILE A 153 19.78 -3.89 -7.54
CA ILE A 153 19.38 -4.76 -8.64
C ILE A 153 18.07 -4.20 -9.19
N ILE A 154 18.04 -3.92 -10.48
CA ILE A 154 16.83 -3.57 -11.23
C ILE A 154 16.63 -4.66 -12.28
N MET A 155 15.43 -5.21 -12.35
CA MET A 155 14.92 -5.99 -13.47
C MET A 155 13.67 -5.26 -13.94
N VAL A 156 13.69 -4.74 -15.16
CA VAL A 156 12.58 -3.94 -15.65
C VAL A 156 12.34 -4.18 -17.12
N ASP A 157 11.11 -4.33 -17.58
CA ASP A 157 10.86 -4.46 -19.02
C ASP A 157 11.01 -3.07 -19.68
N GLU A 158 10.28 -2.06 -19.18
CA GLU A 158 10.35 -0.69 -19.66
C GLU A 158 10.62 0.33 -18.53
N SER A 159 11.56 1.25 -18.78
CA SER A 159 11.87 2.35 -17.86
C SER A 159 11.95 3.70 -18.56
N LEU A 160 11.15 4.67 -18.10
CA LEU A 160 11.19 6.07 -18.52
C LEU A 160 11.66 6.95 -17.35
N GLY A 161 12.93 7.33 -17.35
CA GLY A 161 13.54 8.12 -16.28
C GLY A 161 15.02 7.76 -16.09
N ASP A 162 15.69 8.45 -15.16
CA ASP A 162 17.08 8.17 -14.88
C ASP A 162 17.19 6.92 -13.98
N THR A 163 18.07 5.99 -14.36
CA THR A 163 18.22 4.71 -13.65
C THR A 163 19.64 4.55 -13.10
N VAL A 164 19.75 4.26 -11.82
CA VAL A 164 21.04 4.04 -11.15
C VAL A 164 21.02 2.72 -10.41
N ALA A 165 21.84 1.77 -10.86
CA ALA A 165 21.98 0.52 -10.13
C ALA A 165 23.36 -0.14 -10.18
N ARG A 166 23.58 -1.13 -9.31
CA ARG A 166 24.77 -1.98 -9.47
C ARG A 166 24.58 -2.96 -10.62
N THR A 167 23.37 -3.52 -10.78
CA THR A 167 23.04 -4.46 -11.85
C THR A 167 21.67 -4.09 -12.40
N ILE A 168 21.59 -3.94 -13.72
CA ILE A 168 20.35 -3.70 -14.46
C ILE A 168 20.16 -4.85 -15.45
N MET A 169 18.99 -5.47 -15.42
CA MET A 169 18.43 -6.28 -16.50
C MET A 169 17.26 -5.50 -17.07
N VAL A 170 17.29 -5.18 -18.36
CA VAL A 170 16.28 -4.31 -18.95
C VAL A 170 16.04 -4.58 -20.42
N ASP A 171 14.80 -4.48 -20.88
CA ASP A 171 14.48 -4.59 -22.30
C ASP A 171 14.60 -3.22 -22.96
N GLU A 172 13.90 -2.22 -22.42
CA GLU A 172 13.93 -0.83 -22.90
C GLU A 172 14.17 0.19 -21.77
N CYS A 173 15.08 1.15 -22.01
CA CYS A 173 15.33 2.26 -21.09
C CYS A 173 15.43 3.58 -21.86
N PHE A 174 14.70 4.57 -21.38
CA PHE A 174 14.70 5.94 -21.90
C PHE A 174 15.08 6.89 -20.76
N GLY A 175 16.33 7.34 -20.76
CA GLY A 175 16.88 8.21 -19.73
C GLY A 175 18.37 7.93 -19.52
N ASP A 176 18.98 8.63 -18.57
CA ASP A 176 20.38 8.40 -18.24
C ASP A 176 20.51 7.15 -17.36
N THR A 177 21.27 6.16 -17.84
CA THR A 177 21.47 4.90 -17.11
C THR A 177 22.91 4.79 -16.60
N VAL A 178 23.06 4.60 -15.28
CA VAL A 178 24.34 4.39 -14.63
C VAL A 178 24.34 3.03 -13.92
N ALA A 179 25.09 2.07 -14.48
CA ALA A 179 25.31 0.81 -13.79
C ALA A 179 26.69 0.20 -13.93
N ARG A 180 27.05 -0.64 -12.95
CA ARG A 180 28.26 -1.47 -13.03
C ARG A 180 28.10 -2.61 -14.03
N THR A 181 26.88 -3.10 -14.20
CA THR A 181 26.56 -4.17 -15.14
C THR A 181 25.16 -3.92 -15.69
N ILE A 182 25.05 -3.88 -17.02
CA ILE A 182 23.79 -3.78 -17.75
C ILE A 182 23.70 -5.01 -18.63
N MET A 183 22.58 -5.72 -18.55
CA MET A 183 22.21 -6.83 -19.42
C MET A 183 20.92 -6.42 -20.10
N VAL A 184 20.94 -6.35 -21.43
CA VAL A 184 19.77 -5.98 -22.22
C VAL A 184 19.26 -7.24 -22.92
N ASP A 185 17.99 -7.61 -22.78
CA ASP A 185 17.41 -8.73 -23.54
C ASP A 185 17.10 -8.27 -24.98
N GLY A 186 18.16 -7.92 -25.70
CA GLY A 186 18.09 -7.83 -27.14
C GLY A 186 18.12 -9.24 -27.69
N SER A 187 16.95 -9.76 -28.11
CA SER A 187 16.90 -10.87 -29.07
C SER A 187 17.96 -10.59 -30.16
N PRO A 188 18.98 -11.45 -30.38
CA PRO A 188 19.92 -11.26 -31.46
C PRO A 188 19.22 -11.62 -32.77
N ASN A 189 18.42 -10.69 -33.31
CA ASN A 189 17.85 -10.80 -34.64
C ASN A 189 18.59 -9.87 -35.61
N ASP A 190 19.91 -10.00 -35.63
CA ASP A 190 20.72 -9.75 -36.81
C ASP A 190 20.64 -11.00 -37.70
N GLY A 191 19.70 -11.02 -38.64
CA GLY A 191 19.50 -12.16 -39.53
C GLY A 191 18.62 -11.86 -40.74
N VAL A 192 19.26 -11.29 -41.78
CA VAL A 192 18.84 -10.96 -43.17
C VAL A 192 17.93 -9.77 -43.43
#